data_AF-A0A6N7MIC7-F1
#
_entry.id   AF-A0A6N7MIC7-F1
#
_cell.length_a   1.000
_cell.length_b   1.000
_cell.length_c   1.000
_cell.angle_alpha   90.00
_cell.angle_beta   90.00
_cell.angle_gamma   90.00
#
_symmetry.space_group_name_H-M   'P 1'
#
loop_
_entity.id
_entity.type
_entity.pdbx_description
1 polymer ?
#
loop_
_entity_poly.entity_id
_entity_poly.type
_entity_poly.pdbx_seq_one_letter_code
_entity_poly.pdbx_strand_id
1 'polypeptide(L)' 'MTKVFKKLLLEIQDTPMVEQGNILDDKLIEWMGDLYQVDDIIVIGLKIE' A
#
# COMPACT_ATOMS: atom_id res chain seq x y z
N MET A 1 -3.79 1.21 13.20
CA MET A 1 -3.09 1.65 11.97
C MET A 1 -2.07 2.72 12.33
N THR A 2 -0.85 2.60 11.83
CA THR A 2 0.16 3.66 11.98
C THR A 2 -0.28 4.91 11.19
N LYS A 3 0.12 6.10 11.68
CA LYS A 3 -0.27 7.39 11.09
C LYS A 3 0.16 7.51 9.61
N VAL A 4 1.29 6.88 9.26
CA VAL A 4 1.87 6.91 7.90
C VAL A 4 1.06 6.08 6.92
N PHE A 5 0.73 4.82 7.27
CA PHE A 5 -0.03 3.95 6.38
C PHE A 5 -1.43 4.50 6.11
N LYS A 6 -2.11 5.03 7.14
CA LYS A 6 -3.41 5.71 6.96
C LYS A 6 -3.29 6.92 6.02
N LYS A 7 -2.22 7.71 6.14
CA LYS A 7 -1.99 8.87 5.28
C LYS A 7 -1.82 8.44 3.82
N LEU A 8 -0.99 7.42 3.57
CA LEU A 8 -0.80 6.84 2.23
C LEU A 8 -2.14 6.38 1.62
N LEU A 9 -2.95 5.65 2.38
CA LEU A 9 -4.27 5.18 1.89
C LEU A 9 -5.20 6.35 1.52
N LEU A 10 -5.21 7.43 2.30
CA LEU A 10 -6.00 8.62 2.00
C LEU A 10 -5.49 9.40 0.77
N GLU A 11 -4.17 9.38 0.54
CA GLU A 11 -3.56 10.03 -0.63
C GLU A 11 -3.90 9.32 -1.94
N ILE A 12 -4.05 8.00 -1.91
CA ILE A 12 -4.29 7.19 -3.12
C ILE A 12 -5.77 6.81 -3.33
N GLN A 13 -6.67 7.09 -2.38
CA GLN A 13 -8.05 6.58 -2.42
C GLN A 13 -8.85 6.95 -3.69
N ASP A 14 -8.49 8.06 -4.35
CA ASP A 14 -9.17 8.57 -5.54
C ASP A 14 -8.62 7.95 -6.84
N THR A 15 -7.48 7.25 -6.80
CA THR A 15 -6.94 6.56 -7.97
C THR A 15 -7.70 5.25 -8.26
N PRO A 16 -7.66 4.72 -9.48
CA PRO A 16 -8.20 3.40 -9.79
C PRO A 16 -7.65 2.33 -8.85
N MET A 17 -8.49 1.36 -8.43
CA MET A 17 -8.09 0.32 -7.47
C MET A 17 -6.82 -0.45 -7.87
N VAL A 18 -6.64 -0.70 -9.17
CA VAL A 18 -5.43 -1.34 -9.70
C VAL A 18 -4.19 -0.47 -9.45
N GLU A 19 -4.31 0.84 -9.64
CA GLU A 19 -3.22 1.78 -9.42
C GLU A 19 -2.92 1.94 -7.92
N GLN A 20 -3.94 1.91 -7.05
CA GLN A 20 -3.73 1.87 -5.59
C GLN A 20 -2.87 0.66 -5.20
N GLY A 21 -3.16 -0.52 -5.75
CA GLY A 21 -2.36 -1.72 -5.52
C GLY A 21 -0.90 -1.55 -5.92
N ASN A 22 -0.65 -1.02 -7.12
CA ASN A 22 0.72 -0.75 -7.60
C ASN A 22 1.46 0.25 -6.70
N ILE A 23 0.81 1.34 -6.31
CA ILE A 23 1.42 2.36 -5.43
C ILE A 23 1.78 1.76 -4.06
N LEU A 24 0.93 0.88 -3.51
CA LEU A 24 1.21 0.21 -2.25
C LEU A 24 2.41 -0.74 -2.36
N ASP A 25 2.54 -1.47 -3.47
CA ASP A 25 3.67 -2.37 -3.73
C ASP A 25 4.97 -1.58 -3.91
N ASP A 26 4.95 -0.53 -4.75
CA ASP A 26 6.10 0.34 -4.97
C ASP A 26 6.58 0.99 -3.66
N LYS A 27 5.65 1.47 -2.83
CA LYS A 27 5.97 2.07 -1.52
C LYS A 27 6.52 1.06 -0.53
N LEU A 28 6.04 -0.19 -0.56
CA LEU A 28 6.56 -1.27 0.26
C LEU A 28 8.00 -1.61 -0.14
N ILE A 29 8.26 -1.77 -1.44
CA ILE A 29 9.58 -2.07 -1.99
C ILE A 29 10.56 -0.92 -1.70
N GLU A 30 10.15 0.33 -1.93
CA GLU A 30 10.96 1.53 -1.63
C GLU A 30 11.34 1.60 -0.15
N TRP A 31 10.39 1.30 0.75
CA TRP A 31 10.62 1.30 2.19
C TRP A 31 11.50 0.13 2.64
N MET A 32 11.33 -1.05 2.05
CA MET A 32 12.10 -2.26 2.36
C MET A 32 13.56 -2.13 1.89
N GLY A 33 13.79 -1.44 0.76
CA GLY A 33 15.11 -1.31 0.16
C GLY A 33 15.74 -2.66 -0.14
N ASP A 34 17.00 -2.85 0.26
CA ASP A 34 17.74 -4.10 0.05
C ASP A 34 17.48 -5.17 1.14
N LEU A 35 16.59 -4.89 2.10
CA LEU A 35 16.25 -5.85 3.14
C LEU A 35 15.35 -6.95 2.59
N TYR A 36 15.47 -8.15 3.12
CA TYR A 36 14.58 -9.24 2.76
C TYR A 36 13.28 -9.16 3.58
N GLN A 37 12.19 -9.59 2.95
CA GLN A 37 10.90 -9.73 3.62
C GLN A 37 10.97 -10.88 4.64
N VAL A 38 10.62 -10.59 5.89
CA VAL A 38 10.73 -11.54 7.01
C VAL A 38 9.46 -12.38 7.19
N ASP A 39 8.30 -11.83 6.80
CA ASP A 39 6.97 -12.43 7.01
C ASP A 39 6.01 -12.06 5.85
N ASP A 40 4.94 -12.81 5.69
CA ASP A 40 3.95 -12.60 4.64
C ASP A 40 3.18 -11.29 4.82
N ILE A 41 2.95 -10.55 3.73
CA ILE A 41 2.17 -9.30 3.74
C ILE A 41 0.95 -9.44 2.83
N ILE A 42 -0.24 -9.22 3.36
CA ILE A 42 -1.51 -9.25 2.60
C ILE A 42 -2.27 -7.95 2.85
N VAL A 43 -2.63 -7.26 1.75
CA VAL A 43 -3.52 -6.10 1.76
C VAL A 43 -4.67 -6.37 0.79
N ILE A 44 -5.91 -6.27 1.27
CA ILE A 44 -7.12 -6.47 0.46
C ILE A 44 -7.91 -5.16 0.47
N GLY A 45 -8.13 -4.60 -0.72
CA GLY A 45 -8.92 -3.38 -0.91
C GLY A 45 -10.30 -3.68 -1.46
N LEU A 46 -11.31 -2.94 -0.98
CA LEU A 46 -12.68 -2.96 -1.48
C LEU A 46 -13.11 -1.53 -1.76
N LYS A 47 -13.66 -1.28 -2.96
CA LYS A 47 -14.35 -0.04 -3.30
C LYS A 47 -15.85 -0.30 -3.35
N ILE A 48 -16.61 0.54 -2.66
CA ILE A 48 -18.08 0.49 -2.61
C ILE A 48 -18.56 1.75 -3.36
N GLU A 49 -19.59 1.59 -4.19
CA GLU A 49 -20.29 2.69 -4.86
C GLU A 49 -21.39 3.29 -3.98
#